data_AF-A0A1V6F989-F1
#
_entry.id   AF-A0A1V6F989-F1
#
_cell.length_a   1.000
_cell.length_b   1.000
_cell.length_c   1.000
_cell.angle_alpha   90.00
_cell.angle_beta   90.00
_cell.angle_gamma   90.00
#
_symmetry.space_group_name_H-M   'P 1'
#
loop_
_entity.id
_entity.type
_entity.pdbx_description
1 polymer ?
#
loop_
_entity_poly.entity_id
_entity_poly.type
_entity_poly.pdbx_seq_one_letter_code
_entity_poly.pdbx_strand_id
1 'polypeptide(L)'
;MKSLYIILILAALLLLAGCDSGVEYWIRNDTSHLAWVRMEDSAEIELAPGEAHTFKFSTAREHIFNSNVKREVELWAQGETYQMVYEEDGELRPTDSSEFIMEAGERRTGYLTPNRACFKVVNNSNQTVHRAELRRNKNGEEYVETNLGSIAPGESRYRRVTYTTANNNFYYTAKITFEDGTEFVYGDSSNVLKVDEMFLITLNPPSK
;
A
#
# COMPACT_ATOMS: atom_id res chain seq x y z
N MET A 1 -2.94 -62.46 -15.75
CA MET A 1 -4.06 -61.85 -14.99
C MET A 1 -3.61 -61.03 -13.80
N LYS A 2 -2.81 -61.57 -12.84
CA LYS A 2 -2.34 -60.81 -11.66
C LYS A 2 -1.56 -59.51 -11.99
N SER A 3 -0.71 -59.51 -13.03
CA SER A 3 0.02 -58.28 -13.42
C SER A 3 -0.86 -57.21 -14.07
N LEU A 4 -1.97 -57.59 -14.73
CA LEU A 4 -2.90 -56.65 -15.35
C LEU A 4 -3.68 -55.85 -14.30
N TYR A 5 -4.11 -56.53 -13.21
CA TYR A 5 -4.75 -55.87 -12.08
C TYR A 5 -3.81 -54.92 -11.34
N ILE A 6 -2.53 -55.29 -11.20
CA ILE A 6 -1.51 -54.40 -10.59
C ILE A 6 -1.31 -53.15 -11.44
N ILE A 7 -1.24 -53.27 -12.77
CA ILE A 7 -1.12 -52.12 -13.69
C ILE A 7 -2.36 -51.22 -13.62
N LEU A 8 -3.57 -51.80 -13.56
CA LEU A 8 -4.82 -51.04 -13.42
C LEU A 8 -4.91 -50.30 -12.07
N ILE A 9 -4.45 -50.92 -10.98
CA ILE A 9 -4.38 -50.28 -9.66
C ILE A 9 -3.32 -49.17 -9.65
N LEU A 10 -2.15 -49.39 -10.27
CA LEU A 10 -1.12 -48.36 -10.39
C LEU A 10 -1.59 -47.18 -11.25
N ALA A 11 -2.29 -47.45 -12.36
CA ALA A 11 -2.89 -46.43 -13.20
C ALA A 11 -3.96 -45.65 -12.42
N ALA A 12 -4.82 -46.32 -11.66
CA ALA A 12 -5.80 -45.66 -10.79
C ALA A 12 -5.15 -44.83 -9.67
N LEU A 13 -4.01 -45.27 -9.12
CA LEU A 13 -3.23 -44.51 -8.14
C LEU A 13 -2.54 -43.29 -8.75
N LEU A 14 -2.05 -43.39 -9.98
CA LEU A 14 -1.50 -42.24 -10.73
C LEU A 14 -2.58 -41.21 -11.08
N LEU A 15 -3.83 -41.64 -11.28
CA LEU A 15 -4.99 -40.73 -11.45
C LEU A 15 -5.36 -39.99 -10.16
N LEU A 16 -5.03 -40.54 -8.99
CA LEU A 16 -5.30 -39.95 -7.67
C LEU A 16 -4.14 -39.11 -7.13
N ALA A 17 -2.96 -39.19 -7.75
CA ALA A 17 -1.81 -38.35 -7.45
C ALA A 17 -2.00 -36.95 -8.06
N GLY A 18 -2.98 -36.20 -7.55
CA GLY A 18 -3.05 -34.76 -7.80
C GLY A 18 -1.81 -34.09 -7.19
N CYS A 19 -1.11 -33.28 -7.97
CA CYS A 19 -0.07 -32.43 -7.43
C CYS A 19 -0.77 -31.36 -6.58
N ASP A 20 -0.34 -31.13 -5.33
CA ASP A 20 -0.81 -29.97 -4.59
C ASP A 20 -0.31 -28.73 -5.34
N SER A 21 -1.19 -28.12 -6.11
CA SER A 21 -0.93 -26.88 -6.82
C SER A 21 -1.28 -25.71 -5.90
N GLY A 22 -0.27 -24.99 -5.44
CA GLY A 22 -0.44 -23.67 -4.83
C GLY A 22 -0.20 -22.57 -5.85
N VAL A 23 -0.56 -21.35 -5.50
CA VAL A 23 -0.10 -20.12 -6.15
C VAL A 23 0.75 -19.33 -5.17
N GLU A 24 1.76 -18.62 -5.69
CA GLU A 24 2.61 -17.74 -4.89
C GLU A 24 2.60 -16.33 -5.47
N TYR A 25 2.33 -15.33 -4.63
CA TYR A 25 2.39 -13.92 -5.00
C TYR A 25 3.47 -13.23 -4.18
N TRP A 26 4.55 -12.82 -4.84
CA TRP A 26 5.65 -12.07 -4.23
C TRP A 26 5.43 -10.58 -4.46
N ILE A 27 5.46 -9.77 -3.40
CA ILE A 27 5.29 -8.32 -3.46
C ILE A 27 6.43 -7.62 -2.74
N ARG A 28 6.91 -6.51 -3.30
CA ARG A 28 7.97 -5.69 -2.69
C ARG A 28 7.56 -4.23 -2.60
N ASN A 29 7.91 -3.62 -1.47
CA ASN A 29 7.79 -2.19 -1.27
C ASN A 29 9.00 -1.47 -1.91
N ASP A 30 8.78 -0.85 -3.07
CA ASP A 30 9.80 -0.05 -3.76
C ASP A 30 9.69 1.45 -3.46
N THR A 31 8.80 1.84 -2.54
CA THR A 31 8.74 3.21 -2.03
C THR A 31 9.81 3.45 -0.98
N SER A 32 10.12 4.73 -0.72
CA SER A 32 11.00 5.17 0.36
C SER A 32 10.32 5.16 1.74
N HIS A 33 9.04 4.77 1.80
CA HIS A 33 8.18 4.92 2.96
C HIS A 33 7.41 3.63 3.29
N LEU A 34 6.59 3.62 4.36
CA LEU A 34 5.84 2.43 4.73
C LEU A 34 4.76 2.11 3.69
N ALA A 35 4.52 0.81 3.50
CA ALA A 35 3.41 0.30 2.74
C ALA A 35 2.72 -0.83 3.48
N TRP A 36 1.44 -1.05 3.16
CA TRP A 36 0.62 -2.09 3.75
C TRP A 36 -0.04 -2.89 2.65
N VAL A 37 0.01 -4.21 2.80
CA VAL A 37 -0.54 -5.15 1.83
C VAL A 37 -1.38 -6.19 2.55
N ARG A 38 -2.43 -6.62 1.88
CA ARG A 38 -3.25 -7.75 2.31
C ARG A 38 -3.75 -8.46 1.06
N MET A 39 -3.79 -9.78 1.11
CA MET A 39 -4.43 -10.58 0.07
C MET A 39 -5.52 -11.46 0.69
N GLU A 40 -6.71 -11.46 0.10
CA GLU A 40 -7.88 -12.18 0.64
C GLU A 40 -8.16 -11.79 2.12
N ASP A 41 -8.54 -12.78 2.94
CA ASP A 41 -8.77 -12.66 4.38
C ASP A 41 -7.49 -12.70 5.24
N SER A 42 -6.31 -12.48 4.65
CA SER A 42 -5.06 -12.44 5.44
C SER A 42 -5.02 -11.22 6.36
N ALA A 43 -4.15 -11.25 7.38
CA ALA A 43 -3.86 -10.04 8.14
C ALA A 43 -3.18 -9.00 7.23
N GLU A 44 -3.41 -7.72 7.51
CA GLU A 44 -2.61 -6.65 6.90
C GLU A 44 -1.15 -6.78 7.35
N ILE A 45 -0.24 -6.65 6.39
CA ILE A 45 1.20 -6.74 6.61
C ILE A 45 1.80 -5.38 6.26
N GLU A 46 2.48 -4.79 7.23
CA GLU A 46 3.35 -3.63 7.01
C GLU A 46 4.66 -4.07 6.37
N LEU A 47 5.09 -3.35 5.34
CA LEU A 47 6.34 -3.54 4.62
C LEU A 47 7.19 -2.28 4.75
N ALA A 48 8.36 -2.40 5.36
CA ALA A 48 9.37 -1.36 5.37
C ALA A 48 9.92 -1.08 3.95
N PRO A 49 10.59 0.06 3.72
CA PRO A 49 11.23 0.35 2.43
C PRO A 49 12.18 -0.77 1.99
N GLY A 50 11.97 -1.30 0.79
CA GLY A 50 12.75 -2.41 0.23
C GLY A 50 12.38 -3.81 0.76
N GLU A 51 11.45 -3.90 1.71
CA GLU A 51 10.96 -5.19 2.22
C GLU A 51 10.05 -5.88 1.20
N ALA A 52 10.07 -7.21 1.22
CA ALA A 52 9.23 -8.03 0.37
C ALA A 52 8.54 -9.14 1.17
N HIS A 53 7.36 -9.52 0.71
CA HIS A 53 6.56 -10.58 1.29
C HIS A 53 6.07 -11.55 0.21
N THR A 54 5.86 -12.81 0.58
CA THR A 54 5.28 -13.83 -0.32
C THR A 54 4.04 -14.41 0.30
N PHE A 55 2.91 -14.17 -0.35
CA PHE A 55 1.67 -14.84 -0.05
C PHE A 55 1.62 -16.18 -0.78
N LYS A 56 1.18 -17.24 -0.08
CA LYS A 56 0.99 -18.57 -0.66
C LYS A 56 -0.44 -19.02 -0.44
N PHE A 57 -1.11 -19.44 -1.49
CA PHE A 57 -2.49 -19.92 -1.43
C PHE A 57 -2.60 -21.29 -2.07
N SER A 58 -3.44 -22.16 -1.50
CA SER A 58 -3.78 -23.42 -2.15
C SER A 58 -4.78 -23.17 -3.27
N THR A 59 -4.61 -23.86 -4.39
CA THR A 59 -5.65 -23.98 -5.43
C THR A 59 -6.31 -25.37 -5.32
N ALA A 60 -7.41 -25.59 -6.04
CA ALA A 60 -7.92 -26.95 -6.19
C ALA A 60 -6.85 -27.86 -6.82
N ARG A 61 -6.84 -29.15 -6.47
CA ARG A 61 -5.83 -30.07 -7.01
C ARG A 61 -5.98 -30.23 -8.52
N GLU A 62 -4.92 -29.90 -9.25
CA GLU A 62 -4.80 -30.28 -10.65
C GLU A 62 -4.64 -31.80 -10.80
N HIS A 63 -5.37 -32.36 -11.75
CA HIS A 63 -5.29 -33.76 -12.16
C HIS A 63 -5.62 -33.86 -13.65
N ILE A 64 -5.34 -35.01 -14.27
CA ILE A 64 -5.34 -35.14 -15.74
C ILE A 64 -6.70 -34.87 -16.42
N PHE A 65 -7.80 -34.83 -15.66
CA PHE A 65 -9.16 -34.55 -16.15
C PHE A 65 -9.65 -33.12 -15.80
N ASN A 66 -8.89 -32.39 -14.99
CA ASN A 66 -9.17 -31.01 -14.60
C ASN A 66 -7.87 -30.19 -14.73
N SER A 67 -7.44 -29.99 -15.98
CA SER A 67 -6.37 -29.06 -16.32
C SER A 67 -6.91 -27.63 -16.36
N ASN A 68 -6.07 -26.66 -15.97
CA ASN A 68 -6.42 -25.23 -15.87
C ASN A 68 -7.22 -24.87 -14.61
N VAL A 69 -6.74 -25.32 -13.44
CA VAL A 69 -7.31 -24.81 -12.18
C VAL A 69 -6.94 -23.34 -12.05
N LYS A 70 -7.98 -22.50 -11.95
CA LYS A 70 -7.87 -21.05 -11.78
C LYS A 70 -8.42 -20.65 -10.42
N ARG A 71 -7.81 -19.62 -9.84
CA ARG A 71 -8.29 -18.99 -8.61
C ARG A 71 -8.28 -17.48 -8.82
N GLU A 72 -9.42 -16.85 -8.53
CA GLU A 72 -9.50 -15.40 -8.37
C GLU A 72 -8.94 -15.02 -7.01
N VAL A 73 -8.14 -13.95 -6.99
CA VAL A 73 -7.44 -13.47 -5.81
C VAL A 73 -7.59 -11.96 -5.73
N GLU A 74 -7.98 -11.45 -4.57
CA GLU A 74 -8.00 -10.03 -4.26
C GLU A 74 -6.69 -9.59 -3.61
N LEU A 75 -6.07 -8.54 -4.15
CA LEU A 75 -4.97 -7.82 -3.53
C LEU A 75 -5.46 -6.43 -3.10
N TRP A 76 -5.32 -6.14 -1.82
CA TRP A 76 -5.38 -4.80 -1.28
C TRP A 76 -3.97 -4.28 -1.01
N ALA A 77 -3.66 -3.06 -1.45
CA ALA A 77 -2.36 -2.46 -1.21
C ALA A 77 -2.42 -0.94 -1.15
N GLN A 78 -1.78 -0.36 -0.13
CA GLN A 78 -1.62 1.08 0.04
C GLN A 78 -0.23 1.40 0.58
N GLY A 79 0.21 2.65 0.45
CA GLY A 79 1.41 3.11 1.14
C GLY A 79 1.38 4.60 1.40
N GLU A 80 2.35 5.09 2.15
CA GLU A 80 2.47 6.52 2.46
C GLU A 80 2.67 7.34 1.16
N THR A 81 3.41 6.81 0.20
CA THR A 81 3.66 7.41 -1.13
C THR A 81 3.19 6.53 -2.30
N TYR A 82 2.40 5.49 -2.02
CA TYR A 82 1.81 4.58 -3.01
C TYR A 82 0.29 4.56 -2.95
N GLN A 83 -0.34 4.55 -4.13
CA GLN A 83 -1.76 4.30 -4.28
C GLN A 83 -2.00 3.40 -5.50
N MET A 84 -2.81 2.36 -5.34
CA MET A 84 -3.24 1.57 -6.49
C MET A 84 -4.14 2.43 -7.39
N VAL A 85 -3.99 2.27 -8.70
CA VAL A 85 -4.79 2.99 -9.69
C VAL A 85 -5.27 2.03 -10.76
N TYR A 86 -6.45 2.31 -11.30
CA TYR A 86 -6.96 1.66 -12.51
C TYR A 86 -7.19 2.73 -13.59
N GLU A 87 -7.19 2.31 -14.85
CA GLU A 87 -7.47 3.21 -15.98
C GLU A 87 -8.95 3.10 -16.37
N GLU A 88 -9.63 4.25 -16.44
CA GLU A 88 -11.02 4.37 -16.88
C GLU A 88 -11.14 5.61 -17.76
N ASP A 89 -11.62 5.42 -18.99
CA ASP A 89 -11.75 6.48 -19.99
C ASP A 89 -10.44 7.26 -20.27
N GLY A 90 -9.29 6.58 -20.15
CA GLY A 90 -7.96 7.19 -20.31
C GLY A 90 -7.47 8.02 -19.12
N GLU A 91 -8.20 8.00 -18.00
CA GLU A 91 -7.82 8.63 -16.74
C GLU A 91 -7.44 7.59 -15.68
N LEU A 92 -6.37 7.87 -14.93
CA LEU A 92 -5.99 7.05 -13.78
C LEU A 92 -6.84 7.39 -12.56
N ARG A 93 -7.64 6.43 -12.10
CA ARG A 93 -8.53 6.52 -10.96
C ARG A 93 -7.94 5.78 -9.75
N PRO A 94 -8.02 6.35 -8.54
CA PRO A 94 -7.54 5.66 -7.34
C PRO A 94 -8.42 4.47 -6.99
N THR A 95 -7.79 3.39 -6.57
CA THR A 95 -8.42 2.23 -5.92
C THR A 95 -7.53 1.77 -4.77
N ASP A 96 -8.09 0.95 -3.88
CA ASP A 96 -7.35 0.35 -2.77
C ASP A 96 -7.18 -1.17 -2.94
N SER A 97 -7.96 -1.80 -3.82
CA SER A 97 -7.81 -3.21 -4.17
C SER A 97 -8.01 -3.49 -5.66
N SER A 98 -7.53 -4.67 -6.08
CA SER A 98 -7.69 -5.23 -7.42
C SER A 98 -7.83 -6.75 -7.32
N GLU A 99 -8.74 -7.28 -8.12
CA GLU A 99 -8.92 -8.72 -8.31
C GLU A 99 -8.16 -9.19 -9.55
N PHE A 100 -7.57 -10.38 -9.49
CA PHE A 100 -6.95 -11.01 -10.64
C PHE A 100 -6.97 -12.54 -10.53
N ILE A 101 -6.93 -13.19 -11.69
CA ILE A 101 -6.92 -14.66 -11.77
C ILE A 101 -5.46 -15.15 -11.75
N MET A 102 -5.19 -16.16 -10.92
CA MET A 102 -3.95 -16.94 -10.92
C MET A 102 -4.22 -18.40 -11.29
N GLU A 103 -3.32 -19.00 -12.06
CA GLU A 103 -3.36 -20.41 -12.43
C GLU A 103 -2.60 -21.28 -11.43
N ALA A 104 -3.03 -22.52 -11.24
CA ALA A 104 -2.34 -23.49 -10.40
C ALA A 104 -0.83 -23.59 -10.73
N GLY A 105 0.02 -23.46 -9.72
CA GLY A 105 1.48 -23.44 -9.87
C GLY A 105 2.07 -22.09 -10.30
N GLU A 106 1.23 -21.08 -10.58
CA GLU A 106 1.68 -19.76 -10.98
C GLU A 106 2.41 -19.04 -9.84
N ARG A 107 3.49 -18.36 -10.23
CA ARG A 107 4.20 -17.38 -9.40
C ARG A 107 4.08 -16.01 -10.04
N ARG A 108 3.50 -15.05 -9.33
CA ARG A 108 3.36 -13.67 -9.80
C ARG A 108 4.16 -12.72 -8.91
N THR A 109 4.64 -11.63 -9.51
CA THR A 109 5.40 -10.59 -8.82
C THR A 109 4.67 -9.25 -8.92
N GLY A 110 4.70 -8.48 -7.84
CA GLY A 110 4.18 -7.12 -7.76
C GLY A 110 5.18 -6.18 -7.11
N TYR A 111 5.16 -4.92 -7.53
CA TYR A 111 6.03 -3.87 -6.99
C TYR A 111 5.17 -2.67 -6.61
N LEU A 112 5.34 -2.18 -5.39
CA LEU A 112 4.70 -0.95 -4.92
C LEU A 112 5.59 0.23 -5.33
N THR A 113 5.47 0.66 -6.58
CA THR A 113 6.24 1.79 -7.12
C THR A 113 5.59 3.11 -6.73
N PRO A 114 6.32 4.06 -6.10
CA PRO A 114 5.71 5.29 -5.60
C PRO A 114 5.08 6.12 -6.71
N ASN A 115 3.90 6.67 -6.44
CA ASN A 115 3.14 7.50 -7.38
C ASN A 115 2.41 8.68 -6.70
N ARG A 116 2.78 8.97 -5.45
CA ARG A 116 2.28 10.08 -4.63
C ARG A 116 3.43 10.71 -3.84
N ALA A 117 3.16 11.89 -3.30
CA ALA A 117 3.89 12.44 -2.14
C ALA A 117 3.07 12.20 -0.88
N CYS A 118 3.67 12.40 0.30
CA CYS A 118 3.01 12.20 1.59
C CYS A 118 3.12 13.42 2.50
N PHE A 119 2.08 13.68 3.29
CA PHE A 119 2.14 14.52 4.46
C PHE A 119 1.90 13.67 5.71
N LYS A 120 2.82 13.74 6.68
CA LYS A 120 2.74 12.96 7.92
C LYS A 120 3.05 13.82 9.14
N VAL A 121 2.25 13.65 10.18
CA VAL A 121 2.49 14.26 11.49
C VAL A 121 2.63 13.16 12.52
N VAL A 122 3.74 13.18 13.26
CA VAL A 122 4.01 12.29 14.40
C VAL A 122 3.96 13.13 15.66
N ASN A 123 3.01 12.83 16.55
CA ASN A 123 2.85 13.57 17.79
C ASN A 123 3.54 12.86 18.95
N ASN A 124 4.85 13.10 19.11
CA ASN A 124 5.60 12.63 20.28
C ASN A 124 5.52 13.62 21.47
N SER A 125 4.74 14.69 21.35
CA SER A 125 4.55 15.65 22.43
C SER A 125 3.63 15.08 23.52
N ASN A 126 3.48 15.82 24.61
CA ASN A 126 2.55 15.49 25.68
C ASN A 126 1.18 16.17 25.52
N GLN A 127 0.91 16.83 24.39
CA GLN A 127 -0.34 17.52 24.12
C GLN A 127 -1.03 16.93 22.89
N THR A 128 -2.34 16.84 22.93
CA THR A 128 -3.13 16.45 21.75
C THR A 128 -3.10 17.57 20.71
N VAL A 129 -2.82 17.21 19.47
CA VAL A 129 -3.07 18.09 18.33
C VAL A 129 -4.57 18.11 18.11
N HIS A 130 -5.18 19.29 18.11
CA HIS A 130 -6.59 19.46 17.78
C HIS A 130 -6.80 19.45 16.26
N ARG A 131 -5.89 20.07 15.51
CA ARG A 131 -5.97 20.18 14.05
C ARG A 131 -4.57 20.21 13.42
N ALA A 132 -4.37 19.39 12.39
CA ALA A 132 -3.17 19.42 11.55
C ALA A 132 -3.58 19.64 10.08
N GLU A 133 -3.48 20.89 9.63
CA GLU A 133 -3.93 21.34 8.31
C GLU A 133 -2.74 21.54 7.37
N LEU A 134 -2.76 20.90 6.22
CA LEU A 134 -1.80 21.10 5.14
C LEU A 134 -2.38 22.06 4.12
N ARG A 135 -1.55 22.99 3.65
CA ARG A 135 -1.94 24.02 2.69
C ARG A 135 -0.99 24.07 1.53
N ARG A 136 -1.57 24.17 0.34
CA ARG A 136 -0.87 24.28 -0.93
C ARG A 136 -0.81 25.73 -1.35
N ASN A 137 0.38 26.22 -1.64
CA ASN A 137 0.62 27.58 -2.09
C ASN A 137 1.02 27.56 -3.57
N LYS A 138 0.22 28.22 -4.42
CA LYS A 138 0.45 28.29 -5.86
C LYS A 138 0.07 29.66 -6.39
N ASN A 139 0.95 30.30 -7.16
CA ASN A 139 0.72 31.59 -7.79
C ASN A 139 0.30 32.71 -6.82
N GLY A 140 0.76 32.67 -5.56
CA GLY A 140 0.40 33.65 -4.53
C GLY A 140 -0.94 33.38 -3.84
N GLU A 141 -1.63 32.29 -4.20
CA GLU A 141 -2.86 31.83 -3.54
C GLU A 141 -2.56 30.61 -2.66
N GLU A 142 -3.24 30.57 -1.51
CA GLU A 142 -3.14 29.50 -0.49
C GLU A 142 -4.46 28.74 -0.43
N TYR A 143 -4.39 27.41 -0.54
CA TYR A 143 -5.55 26.53 -0.48
C TYR A 143 -5.33 25.46 0.58
N VAL A 144 -6.38 25.10 1.32
CA VAL A 144 -6.35 23.92 2.18
C VAL A 144 -6.30 22.68 1.30
N GLU A 145 -5.22 21.91 1.38
CA GLU A 145 -5.05 20.65 0.64
C GLU A 145 -5.70 19.50 1.42
N THR A 146 -5.41 19.40 2.72
CA THR A 146 -5.97 18.34 3.57
C THR A 146 -5.89 18.70 5.06
N ASN A 147 -6.61 17.95 5.89
CA ASN A 147 -6.57 18.05 7.33
C ASN A 147 -6.54 16.64 7.93
N LEU A 148 -5.54 16.33 8.75
CA LEU A 148 -5.41 15.02 9.40
C LEU A 148 -6.31 14.87 10.65
N GLY A 149 -6.95 15.96 11.07
CA GLY A 149 -7.79 16.03 12.25
C GLY A 149 -6.96 16.09 13.53
N SER A 150 -7.55 15.55 14.60
CA SER A 150 -6.88 15.44 15.91
C SER A 150 -5.90 14.26 15.95
N ILE A 151 -4.78 14.44 16.64
CA ILE A 151 -3.72 13.43 16.77
C ILE A 151 -3.31 13.37 18.24
N ALA A 152 -3.58 12.24 18.91
CA ALA A 152 -3.27 12.09 20.33
C ALA A 152 -1.76 11.97 20.57
N PRO A 153 -1.28 12.20 21.80
CA PRO A 153 0.10 11.89 22.19
C PRO A 153 0.48 10.44 21.87
N GLY A 154 1.63 10.25 21.21
CA GLY A 154 2.13 8.96 20.76
C GLY A 154 1.58 8.46 19.42
N GLU A 155 0.61 9.16 18.82
CA GLU A 155 0.04 8.76 17.53
C GLU A 155 0.74 9.43 16.35
N SER A 156 0.55 8.84 15.17
CA SER A 156 0.86 9.49 13.91
C SER A 156 -0.31 9.39 12.95
N ARG A 157 -0.44 10.38 12.07
CA ARG A 157 -1.39 10.35 10.97
C ARG A 157 -0.71 10.82 9.69
N TYR A 158 -1.15 10.28 8.56
CA TYR A 158 -0.64 10.68 7.27
C TYR A 158 -1.77 10.78 6.23
N ARG A 159 -1.47 11.48 5.15
CA ARG A 159 -2.31 11.53 3.94
C ARG A 159 -1.41 11.65 2.72
N ARG A 160 -1.75 10.88 1.69
CA ARG A 160 -1.20 11.03 0.33
C ARG A 160 -1.63 12.39 -0.23
N VAL A 161 -0.71 13.11 -0.84
CA VAL A 161 -0.94 14.45 -1.38
C VAL A 161 -0.41 14.57 -2.80
N THR A 162 -0.85 15.62 -3.48
CA THR A 162 -0.38 15.92 -4.83
C THR A 162 1.11 16.24 -4.80
N TYR A 163 1.88 15.70 -5.73
CA TYR A 163 3.28 16.07 -5.92
C TYR A 163 3.42 17.11 -7.04
N THR A 164 4.50 17.88 -6.99
CA THR A 164 4.80 18.86 -8.02
C THR A 164 5.32 18.22 -9.30
N THR A 165 5.02 18.86 -10.42
CA THR A 165 5.58 18.49 -11.73
C THR A 165 6.18 19.73 -12.39
N ALA A 166 6.95 19.54 -13.46
CA ALA A 166 7.50 20.65 -14.24
C ALA A 166 6.41 21.64 -14.72
N ASN A 167 5.18 21.16 -14.94
CA ASN A 167 4.06 21.96 -15.43
C ASN A 167 3.09 22.39 -14.32
N ASN A 168 3.27 21.90 -13.09
CA ASN A 168 2.41 22.18 -11.95
C ASN A 168 3.26 22.31 -10.68
N ASN A 169 3.82 23.51 -10.48
CA ASN A 169 4.69 23.82 -9.35
C ASN A 169 3.91 24.54 -8.25
N PHE A 170 4.14 24.14 -7.01
CA PHE A 170 3.54 24.66 -5.78
C PHE A 170 4.39 24.19 -4.59
N TYR A 171 4.19 24.78 -3.41
CA TYR A 171 4.86 24.33 -2.18
C TYR A 171 3.84 24.17 -1.05
N TYR A 172 4.24 23.43 -0.02
CA TYR A 172 3.38 23.14 1.11
C TYR A 172 3.80 23.89 2.38
N THR A 173 2.83 24.44 3.07
CA THR A 173 2.94 24.83 4.48
C THR A 173 1.94 24.02 5.29
N ALA A 174 2.23 23.80 6.57
CA ALA A 174 1.33 23.10 7.47
C ALA A 174 1.12 23.90 8.74
N LYS A 175 -0.12 23.93 9.21
CA LYS A 175 -0.52 24.59 10.45
C LYS A 175 -0.99 23.54 11.45
N ILE A 176 -0.30 23.46 12.57
CA ILE A 176 -0.60 22.56 13.68
C ILE A 176 -1.18 23.39 14.82
N THR A 177 -2.42 23.11 15.20
CA THR A 177 -3.13 23.74 16.33
C THR A 177 -3.30 22.70 17.44
N PHE A 178 -2.74 22.95 18.63
CA PHE A 178 -2.92 22.14 19.84
C PHE A 178 -4.26 22.44 20.52
N GLU A 179 -4.69 21.57 21.45
CA GLU A 179 -5.94 21.76 22.21
C GLU A 179 -5.97 23.04 23.06
N ASP A 180 -4.82 23.53 23.51
CA ASP A 180 -4.72 24.79 24.27
C ASP A 180 -4.80 26.05 23.38
N GLY A 181 -4.96 25.86 22.06
CA GLY A 181 -5.00 26.93 21.07
C GLY A 181 -3.63 27.38 20.58
N THR A 182 -2.53 26.78 21.06
CA THR A 182 -1.18 27.07 20.55
C THR A 182 -1.07 26.63 19.10
N GLU A 183 -0.47 27.47 18.26
CA GLU A 183 -0.33 27.22 16.83
C GLU A 183 1.13 27.29 16.38
N PHE A 184 1.53 26.33 15.55
CA PHE A 184 2.82 26.30 14.88
C PHE A 184 2.63 26.15 13.37
N VAL A 185 3.46 26.86 12.61
CA VAL A 185 3.49 26.78 11.15
C VAL A 185 4.81 26.16 10.72
N TYR A 186 4.74 25.20 9.82
CA TYR A 186 5.88 24.45 9.29
C TYR A 186 5.92 24.54 7.77
N GLY A 187 7.12 24.43 7.21
CA GLY A 187 7.35 24.51 5.77
C GLY A 187 7.39 25.95 5.25
N ASP A 188 7.93 26.10 4.06
CA ASP A 188 8.06 27.38 3.36
C ASP A 188 8.10 27.13 1.84
N SER A 189 8.50 28.14 1.07
CA SER A 189 8.60 28.05 -0.40
C SER A 189 9.57 26.99 -0.92
N SER A 190 10.48 26.47 -0.08
CA SER A 190 11.37 25.37 -0.41
C SER A 190 10.74 23.99 -0.22
N ASN A 191 9.61 23.89 0.48
CA ASN A 191 8.93 22.63 0.79
C ASN A 191 8.07 22.15 -0.39
N VAL A 192 8.76 21.80 -1.46
CA VAL A 192 8.22 21.31 -2.73
C VAL A 192 8.38 19.80 -2.75
N LEU A 193 7.27 19.06 -2.77
CA LEU A 193 7.29 17.59 -2.77
C LEU A 193 7.25 17.03 -4.18
N LYS A 194 8.16 16.09 -4.48
CA LYS A 194 8.16 15.24 -5.67
C LYS A 194 7.54 13.87 -5.36
N VAL A 195 7.47 13.01 -6.39
CA VAL A 195 7.09 11.61 -6.19
C VAL A 195 8.00 10.97 -5.15
N ASP A 196 7.40 10.22 -4.24
CA ASP A 196 8.09 9.51 -3.15
C ASP A 196 8.71 10.41 -2.06
N GLU A 197 8.43 11.70 -2.06
CA GLU A 197 8.86 12.60 -0.97
C GLU A 197 7.77 12.77 0.09
N MET A 198 8.19 12.97 1.33
CA MET A 198 7.31 13.16 2.49
C MET A 198 7.61 14.47 3.22
N PHE A 199 6.56 15.27 3.44
CA PHE A 199 6.61 16.34 4.42
C PHE A 199 6.27 15.77 5.80
N LEU A 200 7.33 15.47 6.58
CA LEU A 200 7.23 14.92 7.92
C LEU A 200 7.36 16.02 8.98
N ILE A 201 6.37 16.11 9.87
CA ILE A 201 6.44 16.95 11.07
C ILE A 201 6.45 16.04 12.28
N THR A 202 7.52 16.15 13.08
CA THR A 202 7.62 15.45 14.37
C THR A 202 7.50 16.47 15.50
N LEU A 203 6.42 16.38 16.26
CA LEU A 203 6.17 17.23 17.42
C LEU A 203 6.80 16.58 18.63
N ASN A 204 7.77 17.24 19.25
CA ASN A 204 8.46 16.72 20.44
C ASN A 204 8.04 17.51 21.69
N PRO A 205 8.19 16.94 22.89
CA PRO A 205 8.02 17.69 24.12
C PRO A 205 9.03 18.86 24.17
N PRO A 206 8.70 20.00 24.80
CA PRO A 206 9.67 21.06 24.99
C PRO A 206 10.88 20.53 25.76
N SER A 207 12.08 20.79 25.23
CA SER A 207 13.33 20.49 25.93
C SER A 207 13.38 21.28 27.24
N LYS A 208 13.61 20.58 28.35
CA LYS A 208 13.84 21.19 29.67
C LYS A 208 15.13 22.01 29.69
#